data_AF-A0A194S8W6-F1
#
_entry.id   AF-A0A194S8W6-F1
#
_cell.length_a   1.000
_cell.length_b   1.000
_cell.length_c   1.000
_cell.angle_alpha   90.00
_cell.angle_beta   90.00
_cell.angle_gamma   90.00
#
_symmetry.space_group_name_H-M   'P 1'
#
loop_
_entity.id
_entity.type
_entity.pdbx_description
1 polymer ?
#
loop_
_entity_poly.entity_id
_entity_poly.type
_entity_poly.pdbx_seq_one_letter_code
_entity_poly.pdbx_strand_id
1 'polypeptide(L)'
;MTSAANLSSNAYRPPWWVWWWFVVSTILVAWDTGFVLMRPRSMAGGDLHWLWSPYALYEKVDLVYSRSWYDRRDGFTSAQAIMNIVESVLNIVYLWLARRESPEAVLVGFTGATMTSAKTILYWLRDWVRGWDATGHNTPWDFWVLFALPNGAWIVAPTILSVVFYRQIARSLRVAAKTKTL
;
A
#
# COMPACT_ATOMS: atom_id res chain seq x y z
N MET A 1 22.49 25.41 40.10
CA MET A 1 22.05 24.11 39.55
C MET A 1 21.11 24.40 38.39
N THR A 2 21.68 24.64 37.21
CA THR A 2 20.94 24.93 35.98
C THR A 2 20.36 23.62 35.46
N SER A 3 19.02 23.59 35.37
CA SER A 3 18.24 22.52 34.76
C SER A 3 18.81 22.21 33.38
N ALA A 4 19.28 20.97 33.19
CA ALA A 4 19.63 20.45 31.89
C ALA A 4 18.37 20.54 31.03
N ALA A 5 18.34 21.50 30.10
CA ALA A 5 17.32 21.56 29.07
C ALA A 5 17.22 20.18 28.45
N ASN A 6 16.03 19.56 28.57
CA ASN A 6 15.67 18.37 27.82
C ASN A 6 15.97 18.63 26.35
N LEU A 7 17.11 18.15 25.87
CA LEU A 7 17.35 17.94 24.45
C LEU A 7 16.26 16.98 24.00
N SER A 8 15.18 17.52 23.46
CA SER A 8 14.13 16.73 22.82
C SER A 8 14.83 15.80 21.85
N SER A 9 14.83 14.49 22.14
CA SER A 9 15.46 13.51 21.29
C SER A 9 14.98 13.73 19.85
N ASN A 10 15.88 13.81 18.88
CA ASN A 10 15.55 13.78 17.43
C ASN A 10 14.96 12.42 17.01
N ALA A 11 14.46 11.65 17.96
CA ALA A 11 13.92 10.31 17.83
C ALA A 11 12.50 10.39 17.28
N TYR A 12 12.23 9.62 16.22
CA TYR A 12 10.89 9.41 15.70
C TYR A 12 10.27 8.15 16.30
N ARG A 13 9.09 8.29 16.88
CA ARG A 13 8.31 7.16 17.39
C ARG A 13 6.92 7.19 16.75
N PRO A 14 6.59 6.23 15.88
CA PRO A 14 5.28 6.21 15.25
C PRO A 14 4.18 5.94 16.26
N PRO A 15 2.98 6.52 16.08
CA PRO A 15 1.78 6.02 16.73
C PRO A 15 1.58 4.53 16.41
N TRP A 16 1.04 3.76 17.36
CA TRP A 16 0.87 2.31 17.23
C TRP A 16 0.13 1.90 15.94
N TRP A 17 -0.90 2.64 15.55
CA TRP A 17 -1.69 2.35 14.34
C TRP A 17 -0.89 2.54 13.04
N VAL A 18 0.06 3.48 13.02
CA VAL A 18 0.95 3.68 11.86
C VAL A 18 1.86 2.47 11.74
N TRP A 19 2.49 2.07 12.84
CA TRP A 19 3.34 0.88 12.87
C TRP A 19 2.60 -0.36 12.35
N TRP A 20 1.39 -0.61 12.88
CA TRP A 20 0.60 -1.76 12.48
C TRP A 20 0.10 -1.68 11.04
N TRP A 21 -0.20 -0.50 10.50
CA TRP A 21 -0.47 -0.35 9.08
C TRP A 21 0.68 -0.91 8.25
N PHE A 22 1.92 -0.49 8.50
CA PHE A 22 3.08 -0.94 7.73
C PHE A 22 3.35 -2.44 7.91
N VAL A 23 3.16 -3.01 9.12
CA VAL A 23 3.30 -4.46 9.35
C VAL A 23 2.24 -5.25 8.57
N VAL A 24 0.95 -4.92 8.78
CA VAL A 24 -0.16 -5.66 8.18
C VAL A 24 -0.17 -5.50 6.67
N SER A 25 0.04 -4.28 6.17
CA SER A 25 0.06 -4.04 4.73
C SER A 25 1.18 -4.80 4.04
N THR A 26 2.38 -4.87 4.63
CA THR A 26 3.49 -5.65 4.05
C THR A 26 3.12 -7.12 3.91
N ILE A 27 2.47 -7.71 4.91
CA ILE A 27 2.05 -9.12 4.86
C ILE A 27 0.97 -9.34 3.79
N LEU A 28 -0.08 -8.50 3.78
CA LEU A 28 -1.18 -8.64 2.83
C LEU A 28 -0.72 -8.40 1.38
N VAL A 29 0.11 -7.38 1.15
CA VAL A 29 0.65 -7.06 -0.17
C VAL A 29 1.63 -8.13 -0.64
N ALA A 30 2.43 -8.72 0.26
CA ALA A 30 3.27 -9.86 -0.09
C ALA A 30 2.44 -11.09 -0.47
N TRP A 31 1.34 -11.36 0.23
CA TRP A 31 0.43 -12.46 -0.09
C TRP A 31 -0.25 -12.25 -1.46
N ASP A 32 -0.72 -11.03 -1.74
CA ASP A 32 -1.30 -10.64 -3.03
C ASP A 32 -0.30 -10.73 -4.18
N THR A 33 0.91 -10.20 -3.97
CA THR A 33 2.00 -10.28 -4.94
C THR A 33 2.35 -11.74 -5.25
N GLY A 34 2.39 -12.58 -4.21
CA GLY A 34 2.59 -14.02 -4.34
C GLY A 34 1.50 -14.65 -5.21
N PHE A 35 0.22 -14.33 -4.96
CA PHE A 35 -0.89 -14.81 -5.80
C PHE A 35 -0.62 -14.47 -7.26
N VAL A 36 -0.40 -13.18 -7.55
CA VAL A 36 -0.30 -12.66 -8.91
C VAL A 36 0.87 -13.24 -9.69
N LEU A 37 2.05 -13.33 -9.06
CA LEU A 37 3.29 -13.77 -9.72
C LEU A 37 3.39 -15.29 -9.86
N MET A 38 2.64 -16.06 -9.05
CA MET A 38 2.60 -17.52 -9.16
C MET A 38 1.45 -18.05 -10.03
N ARG A 39 0.72 -17.18 -10.72
CA ARG A 39 -0.30 -17.62 -11.70
C ARG A 39 0.39 -18.42 -12.82
N PRO A 40 -0.18 -19.56 -13.28
CA PRO A 40 -1.54 -20.04 -12.97
C PRO A 40 -1.62 -21.01 -11.77
N ARG A 41 -0.50 -21.32 -11.10
CA ARG A 41 -0.43 -22.30 -9.99
C ARG A 41 -1.21 -21.87 -8.76
N SER A 42 -1.24 -20.56 -8.49
CA SER A 42 -1.99 -19.95 -7.38
C SER A 42 -3.49 -19.82 -7.64
N MET A 43 -3.91 -19.85 -8.91
CA MET A 43 -5.31 -19.64 -9.33
C MET A 43 -6.18 -20.88 -9.04
N ALA A 44 -7.50 -20.71 -9.04
CA ALA A 44 -8.43 -21.83 -8.94
C ALA A 44 -8.08 -22.94 -9.95
N GLY A 45 -7.94 -24.16 -9.44
CA GLY A 45 -7.50 -25.34 -10.21
C GLY A 45 -5.98 -25.54 -10.31
N GLY A 46 -5.16 -24.62 -9.79
CA GLY A 46 -3.71 -24.77 -9.69
C GLY A 46 -3.25 -25.55 -8.46
N ASP A 47 -2.02 -26.08 -8.50
CA ASP A 47 -1.44 -26.92 -7.45
C ASP A 47 -1.08 -26.15 -6.16
N LEU A 48 -0.94 -24.83 -6.25
CA LEU A 48 -0.69 -23.95 -5.10
C LEU A 48 -1.95 -23.21 -4.62
N HIS A 49 -3.10 -23.43 -5.25
CA HIS A 49 -4.33 -22.69 -4.97
C HIS A 49 -4.78 -22.75 -3.51
N TRP A 50 -4.48 -23.84 -2.81
CA TRP A 50 -4.84 -24.02 -1.40
C TRP A 50 -4.35 -22.87 -0.50
N LEU A 51 -3.21 -22.24 -0.84
CA LEU A 51 -2.65 -21.10 -0.09
C LEU A 51 -3.34 -19.76 -0.42
N TRP A 52 -4.03 -19.68 -1.56
CA TRP A 52 -4.76 -18.49 -2.02
C TRP A 52 -6.23 -18.81 -2.30
N SER A 53 -6.83 -19.76 -1.58
CA SER A 53 -8.21 -20.17 -1.81
C SER A 53 -9.23 -19.02 -1.78
N PRO A 54 -9.07 -17.94 -0.97
CA PRO A 54 -9.98 -16.79 -1.03
C PRO A 54 -9.95 -16.04 -2.37
N TYR A 55 -8.85 -16.12 -3.12
CA TYR A 55 -8.76 -15.49 -4.44
C TYR A 55 -9.68 -16.13 -5.48
N ALA A 56 -10.20 -17.35 -5.26
CA ALA A 56 -11.22 -17.92 -6.14
C ALA A 56 -12.49 -17.05 -6.25
N LEU A 57 -12.79 -16.27 -5.19
CA LEU A 57 -13.86 -15.28 -5.22
C LEU A 57 -13.44 -14.03 -6.00
N TYR A 58 -12.23 -13.53 -5.74
CA TYR A 58 -11.69 -12.36 -6.45
C TYR A 58 -11.52 -12.60 -7.95
N GLU A 59 -11.16 -13.81 -8.39
CA GLU A 59 -11.13 -14.19 -9.81
C GLU A 59 -12.48 -14.01 -10.52
N LYS A 60 -13.59 -13.98 -9.79
CA LYS A 60 -14.94 -13.79 -10.32
C LYS A 60 -15.41 -12.34 -10.21
N VAL A 61 -15.05 -11.67 -9.10
CA VAL A 61 -15.50 -10.29 -8.83
C VAL A 61 -14.65 -9.28 -9.59
N ASP A 62 -13.34 -9.46 -9.56
CA ASP A 62 -12.40 -8.53 -10.15
C ASP A 62 -11.58 -9.27 -11.16
N LEU A 63 -11.98 -9.12 -12.43
CA LEU A 63 -11.46 -10.00 -13.45
C LEU A 63 -9.94 -9.86 -13.58
N VAL A 64 -9.29 -8.78 -13.09
CA VAL A 64 -7.83 -8.60 -13.24
C VAL A 64 -7.05 -9.73 -12.56
N TYR A 65 -7.69 -10.41 -11.61
CA TYR A 65 -7.20 -11.61 -10.95
C TYR A 65 -7.58 -12.89 -11.71
N SER A 66 -8.60 -12.87 -12.55
CA SER A 66 -9.18 -14.02 -13.26
C SER A 66 -8.25 -14.70 -14.26
N ARG A 67 -8.53 -15.98 -14.53
CA ARG A 67 -7.81 -16.77 -15.54
C ARG A 67 -7.97 -16.19 -16.93
N SER A 68 -9.16 -15.68 -17.26
CA SER A 68 -9.43 -15.06 -18.56
C SER A 68 -8.48 -13.90 -18.86
N TRP A 69 -8.09 -13.15 -17.82
CA TRP A 69 -7.22 -12.00 -17.96
C TRP A 69 -5.75 -12.39 -18.01
N TYR A 70 -5.37 -13.37 -17.21
CA TYR A 70 -4.05 -14.00 -17.26
C TYR A 70 -3.76 -14.59 -18.66
N ASP A 71 -4.70 -15.36 -19.22
CA ASP A 71 -4.54 -16.03 -20.53
C ASP A 71 -4.43 -15.02 -21.68
N ARG A 72 -5.08 -13.85 -21.56
CA ARG A 72 -4.97 -12.72 -22.50
C ARG A 72 -3.65 -11.94 -22.39
N ARG A 73 -2.81 -12.26 -21.41
CA ARG A 73 -1.54 -11.57 -21.13
C ARG A 73 -1.69 -10.06 -20.92
N ASP A 74 -2.78 -9.63 -20.29
CA ASP A 74 -2.87 -8.22 -19.86
C ASP A 74 -1.89 -7.99 -18.71
N GLY A 75 -0.92 -7.11 -18.95
CA GLY A 75 0.19 -6.89 -18.04
C GLY A 75 -0.15 -6.06 -16.81
N PHE A 76 -1.33 -5.43 -16.73
CA PHE A 76 -1.60 -4.44 -15.69
C PHE A 76 -1.46 -5.00 -14.27
N THR A 77 -2.14 -6.11 -13.95
CA THR A 77 -2.09 -6.74 -12.61
C THR A 77 -0.68 -7.19 -12.26
N SER A 78 0.06 -7.74 -13.22
CA SER A 78 1.44 -8.18 -13.00
C SER A 78 2.38 -6.99 -12.77
N ALA A 79 2.19 -5.89 -13.49
CA ALA A 79 2.94 -4.65 -13.25
C ALA A 79 2.64 -4.07 -11.85
N GLN A 80 1.37 -4.10 -11.43
CA GLN A 80 0.96 -3.72 -10.07
C GLN A 80 1.66 -4.59 -9.00
N ALA A 81 1.73 -5.90 -9.21
CA ALA A 81 2.43 -6.81 -8.30
C ALA A 81 3.96 -6.60 -8.27
N ILE A 82 4.59 -6.19 -9.36
CA ILE A 82 6.01 -5.81 -9.34
C ILE A 82 6.21 -4.52 -8.53
N MET A 83 5.31 -3.54 -8.68
CA MET A 83 5.34 -2.32 -7.85
C MET A 83 5.09 -2.62 -6.37
N ASN A 84 4.25 -3.62 -6.06
CA ASN A 84 4.04 -4.10 -4.70
C ASN A 84 5.33 -4.61 -4.02
N ILE A 85 6.29 -5.16 -4.79
CA ILE A 85 7.60 -5.54 -4.24
C ILE A 85 8.34 -4.29 -3.77
N VAL A 86 8.35 -3.23 -4.58
CA VAL A 86 9.00 -1.96 -4.23
C VAL A 86 8.33 -1.31 -3.02
N GLU A 87 6.99 -1.31 -2.97
CA GLU A 87 6.21 -0.87 -1.80
C GLU A 87 6.58 -1.66 -0.54
N SER A 88 6.67 -2.98 -0.65
CA SER A 88 7.00 -3.85 0.48
C SER A 88 8.41 -3.58 1.00
N VAL A 89 9.38 -3.33 0.10
CA VAL A 89 10.74 -2.93 0.50
C VAL A 89 10.70 -1.60 1.28
N LEU A 90 9.97 -0.59 0.80
CA LEU A 90 9.84 0.68 1.50
C LEU A 90 9.15 0.53 2.85
N ASN A 91 8.14 -0.32 2.96
CA ASN A 91 7.49 -0.61 4.23
C ASN A 91 8.45 -1.29 5.22
N ILE A 92 9.27 -2.23 4.77
CA ILE A 92 10.29 -2.89 5.60
C ILE A 92 11.35 -1.88 6.04
N VAL A 93 11.82 -1.01 5.13
CA VAL A 93 12.78 0.06 5.47
C VAL A 93 12.17 1.02 6.47
N TYR A 94 10.90 1.41 6.30
CA TYR A 94 10.17 2.22 7.26
C TYR A 94 10.16 1.57 8.66
N LEU A 95 9.75 0.30 8.75
CA LEU A 95 9.68 -0.42 10.02
C LEU A 95 11.06 -0.53 10.68
N TRP A 96 12.10 -0.80 9.89
CA TRP A 96 13.48 -0.85 10.37
C TRP A 96 13.95 0.50 10.92
N LEU A 97 13.75 1.61 10.19
CA LEU A 97 14.13 2.95 10.64
C LEU A 97 13.32 3.36 11.88
N ALA A 98 12.01 3.13 11.87
CA ALA A 98 11.15 3.45 13.00
C ALA A 98 11.51 2.65 14.27
N ARG A 99 11.97 1.40 14.14
CA ARG A 99 12.46 0.60 15.28
C ARG A 99 13.72 1.18 15.91
N ARG A 100 14.56 1.84 15.10
CA ARG A 100 15.77 2.55 15.53
C ARG A 100 15.49 4.01 15.92
N GLU A 101 14.21 4.36 15.99
CA GLU A 101 13.72 5.71 16.28
C GLU A 101 14.28 6.78 15.33
N SER A 102 14.59 6.42 14.09
CA SER A 102 15.23 7.31 13.13
C SER A 102 14.21 8.27 12.48
N PRO A 103 14.47 9.59 12.44
CA PRO A 103 13.57 10.57 11.83
C PRO A 103 13.42 10.40 10.31
N GLU A 104 14.37 9.76 9.65
CA GLU A 104 14.31 9.40 8.23
C GLU A 104 13.12 8.48 7.90
N ALA A 105 12.63 7.72 8.89
CA ALA A 105 11.42 6.91 8.75
C ALA A 105 10.22 7.73 8.25
N VAL A 106 10.13 9.01 8.64
CA VAL A 106 9.03 9.90 8.20
C VAL A 106 9.03 10.06 6.68
N LEU A 107 10.22 10.22 6.09
CA LEU A 107 10.35 10.40 4.64
C LEU A 107 10.03 9.09 3.90
N VAL A 108 10.59 7.97 4.36
CA VAL A 108 10.33 6.65 3.75
C VAL A 108 8.85 6.28 3.86
N GLY A 109 8.24 6.52 5.01
CA GLY A 109 6.81 6.29 5.23
C GLY A 109 5.92 7.16 4.36
N PHE A 110 6.29 8.43 4.15
CA PHE A 110 5.61 9.32 3.20
C PHE A 110 5.67 8.78 1.77
N THR A 111 6.86 8.36 1.31
CA THR A 111 7.07 7.82 -0.04
C THR A 111 6.26 6.54 -0.25
N GLY A 112 6.34 5.58 0.67
CA GLY A 112 5.60 4.32 0.59
C GLY A 112 4.08 4.55 0.56
N ALA A 113 3.56 5.34 1.51
CA ALA A 113 2.13 5.62 1.58
C ALA A 113 1.61 6.37 0.33
N THR A 114 2.38 7.33 -0.19
CA THR A 114 2.00 8.06 -1.41
C THR A 114 1.94 7.12 -2.61
N MET A 115 2.92 6.22 -2.74
CA MET A 115 2.95 5.23 -3.83
C MET A 115 1.75 4.26 -3.74
N THR A 116 1.46 3.70 -2.57
CA THR A 116 0.30 2.82 -2.39
C THR A 116 -1.02 3.52 -2.76
N SER A 117 -1.21 4.77 -2.31
CA SER A 117 -2.41 5.55 -2.65
C SER A 117 -2.50 5.82 -4.16
N ALA A 118 -1.44 6.36 -4.76
CA ALA A 118 -1.41 6.70 -6.18
C ALA A 118 -1.63 5.47 -7.08
N LYS A 119 -0.99 4.34 -6.73
CA LYS A 119 -1.13 3.08 -7.45
C LYS A 119 -2.56 2.53 -7.36
N THR A 120 -3.18 2.57 -6.18
CA THR A 120 -4.56 2.10 -5.99
C THR A 120 -5.56 3.03 -6.67
N ILE A 121 -5.30 4.34 -6.74
CA ILE A 121 -6.10 5.26 -7.56
C ILE A 121 -5.97 4.90 -9.05
N LEU A 122 -4.76 4.63 -9.54
CA LEU A 122 -4.53 4.21 -10.91
C LEU A 122 -5.27 2.90 -11.24
N TYR A 123 -5.34 1.98 -10.28
CA TYR A 123 -6.12 0.74 -10.38
C TYR A 123 -7.58 0.98 -10.73
N TRP A 124 -8.23 1.89 -10.00
CA TRP A 124 -9.61 2.31 -10.26
C TRP A 124 -9.77 3.07 -11.58
N LEU A 125 -8.89 4.04 -11.84
CA LEU A 125 -8.94 4.85 -13.05
C LEU A 125 -8.79 3.99 -14.31
N ARG A 126 -7.95 2.96 -14.26
CA ARG A 126 -7.78 2.00 -15.36
C ARG A 126 -9.08 1.29 -15.69
N ASP A 127 -9.81 0.79 -14.69
CA ASP A 127 -11.09 0.13 -14.93
C ASP A 127 -12.15 1.12 -15.46
N TRP A 128 -12.23 2.30 -14.85
CA TRP A 128 -13.16 3.36 -15.27
C TRP A 128 -12.93 3.81 -16.73
N VAL A 129 -11.69 4.10 -17.12
CA VAL A 129 -11.34 4.55 -18.47
C VAL A 129 -11.59 3.45 -19.51
N ARG A 130 -11.61 2.19 -19.10
CA ARG A 130 -11.95 1.06 -19.98
C ARG A 130 -13.43 0.68 -19.97
N GLY A 131 -14.27 1.50 -19.33
CA GLY A 131 -15.71 1.28 -19.28
C GLY A 131 -16.12 0.20 -18.30
N TRP A 132 -15.37 0.04 -17.21
CA TRP A 132 -15.57 -0.97 -16.17
C TRP A 132 -15.43 -2.41 -16.72
N ASP A 133 -14.40 -2.64 -17.54
CA ASP A 133 -14.15 -3.96 -18.15
C ASP A 133 -13.73 -5.03 -17.14
N ALA A 134 -13.26 -4.63 -15.96
CA ALA A 134 -12.87 -5.53 -14.88
C ALA A 134 -14.00 -5.92 -13.94
N THR A 135 -14.85 -4.94 -13.62
CA THR A 135 -15.79 -5.05 -12.49
C THR A 135 -17.23 -4.69 -12.84
N GLY A 136 -17.50 -4.20 -14.07
CA GLY A 136 -18.82 -3.76 -14.49
C GLY A 136 -19.86 -4.88 -14.63
N HIS A 137 -19.43 -6.14 -14.63
CA HIS A 137 -20.32 -7.30 -14.64
C HIS A 137 -20.89 -7.66 -13.27
N ASN A 138 -20.36 -7.08 -12.19
CA ASN A 138 -20.80 -7.40 -10.84
C ASN A 138 -22.20 -6.85 -10.53
N THR A 139 -22.87 -7.50 -9.58
CA THR A 139 -24.04 -6.88 -8.94
C THR A 139 -23.60 -5.62 -8.18
N PRO A 140 -24.48 -4.62 -7.95
CA PRO A 140 -24.13 -3.45 -7.16
C PRO A 140 -23.58 -3.81 -5.76
N TRP A 141 -24.13 -4.86 -5.15
CA TRP A 141 -23.67 -5.34 -3.84
C TRP A 141 -22.23 -5.88 -3.90
N ASP A 142 -21.95 -6.78 -4.83
CA ASP A 142 -20.61 -7.37 -4.96
C ASP A 142 -19.57 -6.31 -5.34
N PHE A 143 -19.94 -5.38 -6.23
CA PHE A 143 -19.09 -4.24 -6.56
C PHE A 143 -18.74 -3.42 -5.30
N TRP A 144 -19.72 -3.01 -4.51
CA TRP A 144 -19.45 -2.15 -3.36
C TRP A 144 -18.71 -2.87 -2.22
N VAL A 145 -19.07 -4.11 -1.93
CA VAL A 145 -18.55 -4.84 -0.77
C VAL A 145 -17.23 -5.55 -1.05
N LEU A 146 -17.08 -6.16 -2.23
CA LEU A 146 -15.93 -7.02 -2.54
C LEU A 146 -14.86 -6.29 -3.35
N PHE A 147 -15.23 -5.25 -4.11
CA PHE A 147 -14.26 -4.43 -4.84
C PHE A 147 -14.06 -3.05 -4.19
N ALA A 148 -15.13 -2.26 -4.02
CA ALA A 148 -14.99 -0.86 -3.69
C ALA A 148 -14.51 -0.62 -2.25
N LEU A 149 -15.11 -1.29 -1.27
CA LEU A 149 -14.76 -1.12 0.13
C LEU A 149 -13.30 -1.53 0.44
N PRO A 150 -12.80 -2.71 0.00
CA PRO A 150 -11.42 -3.10 0.25
C PRO A 150 -10.43 -2.16 -0.44
N ASN A 151 -10.60 -1.87 -1.74
CA ASN A 151 -9.71 -0.97 -2.45
C ASN A 151 -9.81 0.48 -1.93
N GLY A 152 -10.99 0.91 -1.49
CA GLY A 152 -11.21 2.20 -0.86
C GLY A 152 -10.41 2.35 0.44
N ALA A 153 -10.31 1.31 1.26
CA ALA A 153 -9.44 1.32 2.43
C ALA A 153 -7.95 1.53 2.06
N TRP A 154 -7.51 0.90 0.96
CA TRP A 154 -6.18 1.06 0.37
C TRP A 154 -5.94 2.41 -0.32
N ILE A 155 -6.96 3.26 -0.45
CA ILE A 155 -6.80 4.66 -0.87
C ILE A 155 -6.80 5.56 0.36
N VAL A 156 -7.81 5.42 1.23
CA VAL A 156 -8.05 6.33 2.35
C VAL A 156 -6.94 6.26 3.39
N ALA A 157 -6.59 5.06 3.86
CA ALA A 157 -5.57 4.90 4.91
C ALA A 157 -4.17 5.41 4.49
N PRO A 158 -3.61 5.05 3.32
CA PRO A 158 -2.31 5.59 2.90
C PRO A 158 -2.37 7.08 2.56
N THR A 159 -3.52 7.61 2.14
CA THR A 159 -3.69 9.06 1.98
C THR A 159 -3.62 9.80 3.32
N ILE A 160 -4.29 9.28 4.36
CA ILE A 160 -4.20 9.81 5.73
C ILE A 160 -2.75 9.77 6.23
N LEU A 161 -2.06 8.65 6.04
CA LEU A 161 -0.64 8.51 6.39
C LEU A 161 0.23 9.53 5.67
N SER A 162 0.01 9.71 4.36
CA SER A 162 0.76 10.70 3.56
C SER A 162 0.56 12.11 4.12
N VAL A 163 -0.65 12.49 4.52
CA VAL A 163 -0.91 13.79 5.17
C VAL A 163 -0.22 13.88 6.54
N VAL A 164 -0.24 12.81 7.33
CA VAL A 164 0.43 12.76 8.65
C VAL A 164 1.94 12.93 8.51
N PHE A 165 2.58 12.22 7.58
CA PHE A 165 4.01 12.34 7.34
C PHE A 165 4.38 13.68 6.70
N TYR A 166 3.58 14.18 5.75
CA TYR A 166 3.75 15.51 5.17
C TYR A 166 3.78 16.60 6.24
N ARG A 167 2.85 16.58 7.19
CA ARG A 167 2.81 17.56 8.29
C ARG A 167 4.07 17.54 9.14
N GLN A 168 4.65 16.35 9.36
CA GLN A 168 5.91 16.20 10.10
C GLN A 168 7.10 16.74 9.29
N ILE A 169 7.20 16.38 8.01
CA ILE A 169 8.23 16.91 7.09
C ILE A 169 8.16 18.44 7.02
N ALA A 170 6.96 19.00 6.80
CA ALA A 170 6.74 20.43 6.70
C ALA A 170 7.12 21.17 8.00
N ARG A 171 6.88 20.54 9.18
CA ARG A 171 7.32 21.11 10.47
C ARG A 171 8.84 21.16 10.54
N SER A 172 9.52 20.07 10.20
CA SER A 172 11.00 20.01 10.19
C SER A 172 11.60 21.05 9.23
N LEU A 173 11.02 21.19 8.03
CA LEU A 173 11.47 22.21 7.05
C LEU A 173 11.30 23.64 7.58
N ARG A 174 10.18 23.95 8.25
CA ARG A 174 9.94 25.27 8.84
C ARG A 174 10.91 25.59 9.98
N VAL A 175 11.26 24.60 10.81
CA VAL A 175 12.27 24.77 11.86
C VAL A 175 13.64 25.03 11.23
N ALA A 176 14.05 24.19 10.28
CA ALA A 176 15.33 24.34 9.58
C ALA A 176 15.45 25.70 8.87
N ALA A 177 14.37 26.19 8.26
CA ALA A 177 14.34 27.51 7.61
C ALA A 177 14.61 28.66 8.60
N LYS A 178 14.05 28.59 9.82
CA LYS A 178 14.29 29.60 10.87
C LYS A 178 15.72 29.57 11.41
N THR A 179 16.39 28.43 11.37
CA THR A 179 17.78 28.29 11.78
C THR A 179 18.77 28.74 10.70
N LYS A 180 18.35 28.73 9.42
CA LYS A 180 19.17 29.13 8.27
C LYS A 180 19.25 30.64 8.00
N THR A 181 18.48 31.45 8.72
CA THR A 181 18.69 32.91 8.73
C THR A 181 19.92 33.24 9.58
N LEU A 182 21.08 33.30 8.91
CA LEU A 182 22.28 34.04 9.32
C LEU A 182 22.24 35.44 8.70
#